data_AF-A0AA94RNS3-F1
#
_entry.id   AF-A0AA94RNS3-F1
#
_cell.length_a   1.000
_cell.length_b   1.000
_cell.length_c   1.000
_cell.angle_alpha   90.00
_cell.angle_beta   90.00
_cell.angle_gamma   90.00
#
_symmetry.space_group_name_H-M   'P 1'
#
loop_
_entity.id
_entity.type
_entity.pdbx_description
1 polymer ?
#
loop_
_entity_poly.entity_id
_entity_poly.type
_entity_poly.pdbx_seq_one_letter_code
_entity_poly.pdbx_strand_id
1 'polypeptide(L)'
;MSNLENLARAIGEDVKAIKEDSELKDREVKKRLDTLESRPKVHPETLVTKAELEEKGYLTSHQDLSTYAQKWELYNDIPIKARISALENRPSFDTLTPTQRDSLKGDNGHSLNASVRIEGSYKNGSTSRLNLFADVFYDGEAVTSGYTLDYYYRGFGYTNWRSLRNQTPDSAGKFGTWSASQRSGGWFEVRIEVNYRGLRASAFTHLDNVNDGEQGRSGVPGQNIVNQNGSQALNYWAGTQEQYDAITTKDPHTIYDIFK
;
A
#
# COMPACT_ATOMS: atom_id res chain seq x y z
N MET A 1 -133.51 73.80 4.89
CA MET A 1 -132.59 74.12 6.00
C MET A 1 -131.43 73.12 6.15
N SER A 2 -131.50 71.87 5.65
CA SER A 2 -130.43 70.86 5.84
C SER A 2 -129.08 71.13 5.14
N ASN A 3 -129.04 71.87 4.03
CA ASN A 3 -127.80 72.07 3.27
C ASN A 3 -126.79 73.00 3.97
N LEU A 4 -127.27 73.98 4.74
CA LEU A 4 -126.39 74.97 5.38
C LEU A 4 -125.70 74.40 6.63
N GLU A 5 -126.41 73.56 7.40
CA GLU A 5 -125.85 72.85 8.55
C GLU A 5 -124.82 71.78 8.13
N ASN A 6 -125.07 71.09 7.01
CA ASN A 6 -124.12 70.13 6.45
C ASN A 6 -122.81 70.82 6.00
N LEU A 7 -122.91 72.01 5.39
CA LEU A 7 -121.74 72.79 4.99
C LEU A 7 -120.95 73.31 6.19
N ALA A 8 -121.63 73.82 7.23
CA ALA A 8 -120.97 74.29 8.45
C ALA A 8 -120.22 73.17 9.18
N ARG A 9 -120.79 71.95 9.21
CA ARG A 9 -120.13 70.77 9.79
C ARG A 9 -118.89 70.37 8.99
N ALA A 10 -118.98 70.31 7.66
CA ALA A 10 -117.85 69.95 6.81
C ALA A 10 -116.68 70.95 6.95
N ILE A 11 -116.98 72.25 7.01
CA ILE A 11 -115.96 73.28 7.25
C ILE A 11 -115.30 73.11 8.63
N GLY A 12 -116.09 72.79 9.67
CA GLY A 12 -115.56 72.53 11.00
C GLY A 12 -114.62 71.31 11.06
N GLU A 13 -114.96 70.26 10.32
CA GLU A 13 -114.12 69.06 10.18
C GLU A 13 -112.81 69.35 9.44
N ASP A 14 -112.86 70.08 8.33
CA ASP A 14 -111.67 70.47 7.56
C ASP A 14 -110.73 71.39 8.36
N VAL A 15 -111.27 72.38 9.08
CA VAL A 15 -110.45 73.27 9.93
C VAL A 15 -109.77 72.48 11.05
N LYS A 16 -110.47 71.50 11.64
CA LYS A 16 -109.89 70.62 12.64
C LYS A 16 -108.77 69.76 12.05
N ALA A 17 -108.97 69.18 10.88
CA ALA A 17 -107.97 68.38 10.18
C ALA A 17 -106.72 69.19 9.80
N ILE A 18 -106.89 70.42 9.33
CA ILE A 18 -105.78 71.33 9.02
C ILE A 18 -104.95 71.64 10.27
N LYS A 19 -105.61 71.91 11.40
CA LYS A 19 -104.92 72.18 12.67
C LYS A 19 -104.14 70.96 13.15
N GLU A 20 -104.75 69.78 13.10
CA GLU A 20 -104.11 68.53 13.50
C GLU A 20 -102.90 68.17 12.61
N ASP A 21 -102.98 68.43 11.29
CA ASP A 21 -101.85 68.25 10.35
C ASP A 21 -100.70 69.22 10.64
N SER A 22 -101.01 70.48 10.97
CA SER A 22 -99.99 71.46 11.37
C SER A 22 -99.28 71.06 12.66
N GLU A 23 -100.02 70.61 13.68
CA GLU A 23 -99.44 70.14 14.95
C GLU A 23 -98.61 68.86 14.76
N LEU A 24 -98.99 68.00 13.81
CA LEU A 24 -98.21 66.80 13.46
C LEU A 24 -96.91 67.17 12.73
N LYS A 25 -96.96 68.14 11.80
CA LYS A 25 -95.76 68.70 11.14
C LYS A 25 -94.81 69.34 12.14
N ASP A 26 -95.30 70.13 13.08
CA ASP A 26 -94.46 70.75 14.12
C ASP A 26 -93.77 69.70 15.01
N ARG A 27 -94.49 68.64 15.39
CA ARG A 27 -93.90 67.52 16.15
C ARG A 27 -92.81 66.80 15.36
N GLU A 28 -93.05 66.56 14.07
CA GLU A 28 -92.08 65.90 13.18
C GLU A 28 -90.83 66.76 12.98
N VAL A 29 -91.00 68.06 12.76
CA VAL A 29 -89.90 69.03 12.66
C VAL A 29 -89.08 69.06 13.94
N LYS A 30 -89.75 69.13 15.10
CA LYS A 30 -89.08 69.14 16.40
C LYS A 30 -88.29 67.85 16.64
N LYS A 31 -88.84 66.70 16.29
CA LYS A 31 -88.14 65.41 16.39
C LYS A 31 -86.91 65.32 15.48
N ARG A 32 -86.99 65.85 14.26
CA ARG A 32 -85.83 65.92 13.34
C ARG A 32 -84.76 66.88 13.86
N LEU A 33 -85.17 67.99 14.48
CA LEU A 33 -84.25 68.94 15.10
C LEU A 33 -83.51 68.29 16.27
N ASP A 34 -84.24 67.66 17.20
CA ASP A 34 -83.63 66.93 18.33
C ASP A 34 -82.64 65.85 17.83
N THR A 35 -83.00 65.13 16.76
CA THR A 35 -82.15 64.09 16.15
C THR A 35 -80.88 64.66 15.50
N LEU A 36 -80.93 65.89 14.98
CA LEU A 36 -79.77 66.57 14.40
C LEU A 36 -78.87 67.14 15.50
N GLU A 37 -79.45 67.73 16.53
CA GLU A 37 -78.73 68.32 17.66
C GLU A 37 -78.08 67.26 18.55
N SER A 38 -78.66 66.05 18.62
CA SER A 38 -78.07 64.92 19.35
C SER A 38 -76.93 64.20 18.59
N ARG A 39 -76.62 64.60 17.36
CA ARG A 39 -75.52 63.95 16.61
C ARG A 39 -74.18 64.29 17.26
N PRO A 40 -73.29 63.29 17.47
CA PRO A 40 -71.97 63.54 18.00
C PRO A 40 -71.20 64.48 17.07
N LYS A 41 -70.61 65.53 17.63
CA LYS A 41 -69.74 66.46 16.89
C LYS A 41 -68.42 65.75 16.59
N VAL A 42 -68.11 65.56 15.32
CA VAL A 42 -66.80 65.06 14.88
C VAL A 42 -65.84 66.24 14.80
N HIS A 43 -64.59 66.01 15.21
CA HIS A 43 -63.49 66.97 15.22
C HIS A 43 -62.44 66.58 14.16
N PRO A 44 -62.60 67.02 12.89
CA PRO A 44 -61.74 66.60 11.78
C PRO A 44 -60.25 66.88 12.00
N GLU A 45 -59.92 67.89 12.81
CA GLU A 45 -58.58 68.30 13.18
C GLU A 45 -57.78 67.26 13.98
N THR A 46 -58.46 66.23 14.52
CA THR A 46 -57.81 65.13 15.26
C THR A 46 -57.61 63.86 14.42
N LEU A 47 -58.10 63.86 13.17
CA LEU A 47 -58.04 62.71 12.27
C LEU A 47 -56.90 62.89 11.27
N VAL A 48 -56.11 61.82 11.07
CA VAL A 48 -55.08 61.80 10.03
C VAL A 48 -55.74 61.72 8.65
N THR A 49 -55.45 62.68 7.79
CA THR A 49 -55.92 62.70 6.41
C THR A 49 -55.08 61.79 5.52
N LYS A 50 -55.66 61.35 4.39
CA LYS A 50 -54.90 60.59 3.36
C LYS A 50 -53.76 61.42 2.79
N ALA A 51 -53.94 62.74 2.69
CA ALA A 51 -52.90 63.66 2.24
C ALA A 51 -51.74 63.74 3.23
N GLU A 52 -52.01 63.85 4.53
CA GLU A 52 -50.97 63.83 5.57
C GLU A 52 -50.23 62.49 5.58
N LEU A 53 -50.91 61.36 5.38
CA LEU A 53 -50.27 60.04 5.34
C LEU A 53 -49.31 59.90 4.14
N GLU A 54 -49.70 60.44 2.98
CA GLU A 54 -48.88 60.50 1.77
C GLU A 54 -47.70 61.47 1.96
N GLU A 55 -47.94 62.65 2.55
CA GLU A 55 -46.93 63.67 2.85
C GLU A 55 -45.88 63.17 3.85
N LYS A 56 -46.28 62.34 4.82
CA LYS A 56 -45.35 61.71 5.78
C LYS A 56 -44.34 60.78 5.11
N GLY A 57 -44.54 60.40 3.84
CA GLY A 57 -43.53 59.75 3.02
C GLY A 57 -42.96 58.47 3.65
N TYR A 58 -43.79 57.73 4.38
CA TYR A 58 -43.39 56.47 4.99
C TYR A 58 -42.88 55.53 3.88
N LEU A 59 -41.58 55.21 3.94
CA LEU A 59 -40.78 54.38 3.01
C LEU A 59 -41.54 53.89 1.75
N THR A 60 -41.73 54.78 0.78
CA THR A 60 -42.52 54.52 -0.44
C THR A 60 -41.81 53.63 -1.45
N SER A 61 -40.49 53.48 -1.29
CA SER A 61 -39.63 52.63 -2.13
C SER A 61 -38.48 52.08 -1.30
N HIS A 62 -38.11 50.82 -1.55
CA HIS A 62 -36.88 50.25 -1.03
C HIS A 62 -35.66 50.83 -1.77
N GLN A 63 -34.50 50.82 -1.11
CA GLN A 63 -33.23 51.13 -1.76
C GLN A 63 -32.99 50.15 -2.91
N ASP A 64 -32.37 50.63 -3.99
CA ASP A 64 -32.02 49.79 -5.13
C ASP A 64 -30.99 48.73 -4.71
N LEU A 65 -31.34 47.46 -4.95
CA LEU A 65 -30.50 46.31 -4.64
C LEU A 65 -29.76 45.79 -5.87
N SER A 66 -29.83 46.47 -7.02
CA SER A 66 -29.17 46.07 -8.28
C SER A 66 -27.65 45.92 -8.17
N THR A 67 -27.03 46.58 -7.20
CA THR A 67 -25.58 46.49 -6.92
C THR A 67 -25.17 45.28 -6.11
N TYR A 68 -26.13 44.54 -5.53
CA TYR A 68 -25.86 43.32 -4.79
C TYR A 68 -25.86 42.12 -5.73
N ALA A 69 -24.84 41.27 -5.59
CA ALA A 69 -24.75 40.03 -6.32
C ALA A 69 -25.94 39.12 -5.98
N GLN A 70 -26.59 38.57 -7.00
CA GLN A 70 -27.65 37.59 -6.82
C GLN A 70 -27.03 36.26 -6.36
N LYS A 71 -27.77 35.46 -5.58
CA LYS A 71 -27.24 34.21 -4.98
C LYS A 71 -26.64 33.24 -6.01
N TRP A 72 -27.15 33.24 -7.24
CA TRP A 72 -26.63 32.42 -8.33
C TRP A 72 -25.33 32.95 -8.94
N GLU A 73 -25.02 34.25 -8.82
CA GLU A 73 -23.76 34.85 -9.29
C GLU A 73 -22.58 34.48 -8.38
N LEU A 74 -22.84 34.14 -7.12
CA LEU A 74 -21.82 33.77 -6.14
C LEU A 74 -21.41 32.29 -6.18
N TYR A 75 -22.24 31.43 -6.76
CA TYR A 75 -21.97 29.99 -6.82
C TYR A 75 -21.47 29.59 -8.21
N ASN A 76 -20.16 29.38 -8.34
CA ASN A 76 -19.54 28.88 -9.56
C ASN A 76 -18.83 27.55 -9.30
N ASP A 77 -19.54 26.44 -9.52
CA ASP A 77 -19.01 25.08 -9.35
C ASP A 77 -18.31 24.53 -10.61
N ILE A 78 -18.27 25.30 -11.71
CA ILE A 78 -17.64 24.91 -12.98
C ILE A 78 -16.17 24.48 -12.77
N PRO A 79 -15.32 25.25 -12.03
CA PRO A 79 -13.92 24.85 -11.82
C PRO A 79 -13.80 23.57 -10.99
N ILE A 80 -14.70 23.36 -10.03
CA ILE A 80 -14.69 22.18 -9.16
C ILE A 80 -15.13 20.94 -9.94
N LYS A 81 -16.23 21.04 -10.70
CA LYS A 81 -16.70 19.96 -11.58
C LYS A 81 -15.66 19.56 -12.61
N ALA A 82 -14.95 20.54 -13.20
CA ALA A 82 -13.87 20.26 -14.14
C ALA A 82 -12.71 19.47 -13.47
N ARG A 83 -12.31 19.86 -12.25
CA ARG A 83 -11.27 19.14 -11.48
C ARG A 83 -11.70 17.74 -11.08
N ILE A 84 -12.95 17.56 -10.66
CA ILE A 84 -13.50 16.24 -10.28
C ILE A 84 -13.54 15.33 -11.50
N SER A 85 -14.08 15.81 -12.63
CA SER A 85 -14.10 15.04 -13.89
C SER A 85 -12.69 14.65 -14.34
N ALA A 86 -11.71 15.55 -14.24
CA ALA A 86 -10.32 15.24 -14.55
C ALA A 86 -9.71 14.18 -13.61
N LEU A 87 -10.09 14.18 -12.33
CA LEU A 87 -9.64 13.18 -11.35
C LEU A 87 -10.29 11.82 -11.58
N GLU A 88 -11.59 11.78 -11.87
CA GLU A 88 -12.34 10.55 -12.15
C GLU A 88 -11.87 9.87 -13.44
N ASN A 89 -11.47 10.67 -14.45
CA ASN A 89 -10.94 10.16 -15.71
C ASN A 89 -9.41 9.94 -15.69
N ARG A 90 -8.75 10.15 -14.55
CA ARG A 90 -7.31 9.95 -14.47
C ARG A 90 -7.00 8.44 -14.54
N PRO A 91 -6.19 7.98 -15.52
CA PRO A 91 -5.87 6.56 -15.65
C PRO A 91 -5.11 6.07 -14.41
N SER A 92 -5.48 4.87 -13.94
CA SER A 92 -4.70 4.10 -12.96
C SER A 92 -3.69 3.20 -13.68
N PHE A 93 -2.65 2.74 -12.98
CA PHE A 93 -1.65 1.84 -13.53
C PHE A 93 -2.26 0.59 -14.20
N ASP A 94 -3.33 0.03 -13.61
CA ASP A 94 -4.03 -1.14 -14.14
C ASP A 94 -4.83 -0.87 -15.42
N THR A 95 -5.20 0.40 -15.65
CA THR A 95 -5.93 0.83 -16.85
C THR A 95 -5.01 1.19 -18.01
N LEU A 96 -3.69 1.18 -17.79
CA LEU A 96 -2.71 1.48 -18.82
C LEU A 96 -2.51 0.28 -19.75
N THR A 97 -2.42 0.56 -21.04
CA THR A 97 -1.99 -0.42 -22.04
C THR A 97 -0.59 -0.95 -21.72
N PRO A 98 -0.22 -2.17 -22.17
CA PRO A 98 1.14 -2.68 -22.00
C PRO A 98 2.21 -1.70 -22.50
N THR A 99 2.00 -1.07 -23.65
CA THR A 99 2.92 -0.05 -24.21
C THR A 99 3.08 1.14 -23.29
N GLN A 100 2.00 1.70 -22.75
CA GLN A 100 2.07 2.83 -21.81
C GLN A 100 2.75 2.43 -20.49
N ARG A 101 2.53 1.20 -20.00
CA ARG A 101 3.23 0.69 -18.82
C ARG A 101 4.72 0.52 -19.08
N ASP A 102 5.10 -0.01 -20.24
CA ASP A 102 6.50 -0.16 -20.60
C ASP A 102 7.18 1.20 -20.79
N SER A 103 6.49 2.21 -21.32
CA SER A 103 7.01 3.60 -21.35
C SER A 103 7.23 4.21 -19.96
N LEU A 104 6.55 3.72 -18.92
CA LEU A 104 6.77 4.15 -17.53
C LEU A 104 7.91 3.39 -16.84
N LYS A 105 8.37 2.25 -17.38
CA LYS A 105 9.50 1.51 -16.80
C LYS A 105 10.83 2.27 -16.91
N GLY A 106 10.86 3.36 -17.67
CA GLY A 106 12.04 4.19 -17.89
C GLY A 106 13.04 3.47 -18.78
N ASP A 107 13.31 4.04 -19.95
CA ASP A 107 14.20 3.44 -20.97
C ASP A 107 15.66 3.26 -20.51
N ASN A 108 16.01 3.77 -19.32
CA ASN A 108 17.37 3.75 -18.75
C ASN A 108 17.45 3.10 -17.36
N GLY A 109 16.34 2.56 -16.83
CA GLY A 109 16.29 1.93 -15.53
C GLY A 109 16.77 0.48 -15.58
N HIS A 110 18.07 0.28 -15.74
CA HIS A 110 18.67 -1.06 -15.80
C HIS A 110 19.33 -1.47 -14.48
N SER A 111 19.24 -2.74 -14.13
CA SER A 111 19.90 -3.32 -12.96
C SER A 111 20.88 -4.41 -13.39
N LEU A 112 22.07 -4.40 -12.79
CA LEU A 112 23.05 -5.47 -12.91
C LEU A 112 23.31 -6.05 -11.52
N ASN A 113 23.07 -7.35 -11.37
CA ASN A 113 23.39 -8.11 -10.17
C ASN A 113 24.45 -9.16 -10.48
N ALA A 114 25.35 -9.41 -9.54
CA ALA A 114 26.35 -10.45 -9.64
C ALA A 114 26.51 -11.18 -8.31
N SER A 115 26.69 -12.49 -8.39
CA SER A 115 27.11 -13.36 -7.29
C SER A 115 28.37 -14.11 -7.69
N VAL A 116 29.16 -14.54 -6.70
CA VAL A 116 30.36 -15.36 -6.94
C VAL A 116 30.32 -16.58 -6.04
N ARG A 117 30.65 -17.74 -6.61
CA ARG A 117 30.69 -19.02 -5.90
C ARG A 117 32.02 -19.73 -6.09
N ILE A 118 32.43 -20.45 -5.06
CA ILE A 118 33.56 -21.37 -5.08
C ILE A 118 32.99 -22.79 -4.97
N GLU A 119 33.25 -23.61 -5.97
CA GLU A 119 32.96 -25.04 -5.91
C GLU A 119 34.24 -25.83 -5.66
N GLY A 120 34.16 -26.90 -4.87
CA GLY A 120 35.30 -27.69 -4.44
C GLY A 120 35.40 -27.74 -2.91
N SER A 121 36.54 -28.14 -2.38
CA SER A 121 36.76 -28.19 -0.92
C SER A 121 38.10 -27.63 -0.51
N TYR A 122 38.18 -27.04 0.68
CA TYR A 122 39.43 -26.75 1.36
C TYR A 122 39.39 -27.37 2.75
N LYS A 123 40.13 -28.46 2.94
CA LYS A 123 40.13 -29.22 4.19
C LYS A 123 41.50 -29.71 4.57
N ASN A 124 41.83 -29.67 5.86
CA ASN A 124 43.11 -30.15 6.41
C ASN A 124 44.33 -29.61 5.64
N GLY A 125 44.26 -28.36 5.17
CA GLY A 125 45.33 -27.70 4.40
C GLY A 125 45.41 -28.16 2.93
N SER A 126 44.43 -28.91 2.42
CA SER A 126 44.41 -29.40 1.05
C SER A 126 43.18 -28.91 0.28
N THR A 127 43.40 -28.37 -0.92
CA THR A 127 42.31 -28.01 -1.83
C THR A 127 41.95 -29.18 -2.72
N SER A 128 40.65 -29.40 -2.97
CA SER A 128 40.16 -30.31 -4.01
C SER A 128 39.43 -29.51 -5.07
N ARG A 129 40.14 -29.25 -6.17
CA ARG A 129 39.62 -28.74 -7.44
C ARG A 129 38.69 -27.51 -7.29
N LEU A 130 39.24 -26.40 -6.78
CA LEU A 130 38.44 -25.20 -6.62
C LEU A 130 38.11 -24.59 -7.98
N ASN A 131 36.83 -24.38 -8.27
CA ASN A 131 36.34 -23.72 -9.47
C ASN A 131 35.58 -22.47 -9.06
N LEU A 132 35.83 -21.37 -9.77
CA LEU A 132 35.27 -20.06 -9.45
C LEU A 132 34.29 -19.66 -10.54
N PHE A 133 33.09 -19.30 -10.13
CA PHE A 133 32.01 -18.94 -11.05
C PHE A 133 31.36 -17.63 -10.65
N ALA A 134 30.93 -16.88 -11.67
CA ALA A 134 30.14 -15.68 -11.54
C ALA A 134 28.74 -15.95 -12.09
N ASP A 135 27.72 -15.71 -11.27
CA ASP A 135 26.32 -15.76 -11.69
C ASP A 135 25.85 -14.30 -11.85
N VAL A 136 25.52 -13.89 -13.08
CA VAL A 136 25.27 -12.50 -13.45
C VAL A 136 23.85 -12.36 -14.00
N PHE A 137 23.13 -11.34 -13.56
CA PHE A 137 21.76 -11.04 -13.99
C PHE A 137 21.63 -9.58 -14.41
N TYR A 138 21.01 -9.34 -15.57
CA TYR A 138 20.68 -8.00 -16.08
C TYR A 138 19.16 -7.91 -16.20
N ASP A 139 18.56 -6.96 -15.49
CA ASP A 139 17.10 -6.81 -15.37
C ASP A 139 16.36 -8.10 -14.96
N GLY A 140 17.04 -8.93 -14.15
CA GLY A 140 16.52 -10.21 -13.66
C GLY A 140 16.74 -11.40 -14.60
N GLU A 141 17.25 -11.18 -15.81
CA GLU A 141 17.59 -12.24 -16.76
C GLU A 141 19.05 -12.67 -16.64
N ALA A 142 19.32 -13.98 -16.68
CA ALA A 142 20.67 -14.51 -16.58
C ALA A 142 21.52 -14.10 -17.80
N VAL A 143 22.69 -13.53 -17.54
CA VAL A 143 23.67 -13.14 -18.57
C VAL A 143 24.74 -14.22 -18.65
N THR A 144 24.71 -15.04 -19.70
CA THR A 144 25.66 -16.14 -19.89
C THR A 144 26.87 -15.78 -20.74
N SER A 145 26.90 -14.61 -21.37
CA SER A 145 28.01 -14.15 -22.21
C SER A 145 28.02 -12.62 -22.40
N GLY A 146 29.15 -12.09 -22.86
CA GLY A 146 29.29 -10.67 -23.22
C GLY A 146 29.56 -9.71 -22.06
N TYR A 147 29.66 -10.22 -20.83
CA TYR A 147 30.17 -9.47 -19.69
C TYR A 147 31.66 -9.80 -19.47
N THR A 148 32.37 -8.86 -18.84
CA THR A 148 33.74 -9.08 -18.38
C THR A 148 33.82 -8.91 -16.88
N LEU A 149 34.86 -9.46 -16.25
CA LEU A 149 35.10 -9.23 -14.84
C LEU A 149 36.57 -9.00 -14.52
N ASP A 150 36.83 -8.15 -13.53
CA ASP A 150 38.09 -8.11 -12.81
C ASP A 150 37.99 -9.06 -11.62
N TYR A 151 38.91 -10.00 -11.52
CA TYR A 151 38.95 -11.01 -10.47
C TYR A 151 40.12 -10.75 -9.53
N TYR A 152 39.82 -10.63 -8.24
CA TYR A 152 40.77 -10.46 -7.15
C TYR A 152 40.73 -11.66 -6.22
N TYR A 153 41.90 -12.09 -5.74
CA TYR A 153 41.99 -13.18 -4.78
C TYR A 153 43.11 -13.01 -3.77
N ARG A 154 42.94 -13.65 -2.62
CA ARG A 154 43.96 -13.81 -1.57
C ARG A 154 43.61 -15.03 -0.71
N GLY A 155 44.51 -15.40 0.18
CA GLY A 155 44.42 -16.60 1.01
C GLY A 155 45.57 -17.54 0.76
N PHE A 156 45.42 -18.79 1.20
CA PHE A 156 46.49 -19.79 1.20
C PHE A 156 47.80 -19.31 1.88
N GLY A 157 47.66 -18.52 2.95
CA GLY A 157 48.77 -17.91 3.69
C GLY A 157 49.20 -16.53 3.18
N TYR A 158 48.60 -16.03 2.10
CA TYR A 158 48.85 -14.68 1.57
C TYR A 158 47.69 -13.73 1.88
N THR A 159 47.98 -12.55 2.43
CA THR A 159 46.96 -11.57 2.84
C THR A 159 46.76 -10.43 1.83
N ASN A 160 47.72 -10.23 0.93
CA ASN A 160 47.64 -9.20 -0.11
C ASN A 160 46.81 -9.68 -1.30
N TRP A 161 45.96 -8.78 -1.81
CA TRP A 161 45.17 -9.04 -3.01
C TRP A 161 46.06 -9.17 -4.25
N ARG A 162 45.78 -10.21 -5.04
CA ARG A 162 46.25 -10.35 -6.43
C ARG A 162 45.07 -10.09 -7.35
N SER A 163 45.34 -9.57 -8.55
CA SER A 163 44.29 -9.22 -9.52
C SER A 163 44.57 -9.75 -10.91
N LEU A 164 43.54 -10.25 -11.57
CA LEU A 164 43.48 -10.58 -12.99
C LEU A 164 42.36 -9.73 -13.58
N ARG A 165 42.69 -8.84 -14.51
CA ARG A 165 41.71 -7.89 -15.06
C ARG A 165 41.11 -8.38 -16.36
N ASN A 166 39.92 -7.90 -16.68
CA ASN A 166 39.23 -8.11 -17.95
C ASN A 166 39.13 -9.58 -18.37
N GLN A 167 38.79 -10.44 -17.42
CA GLN A 167 38.54 -11.86 -17.67
C GLN A 167 37.17 -12.03 -18.33
N THR A 168 37.08 -12.99 -19.26
CA THR A 168 35.83 -13.39 -19.89
C THR A 168 35.48 -14.78 -19.40
N PRO A 169 34.45 -14.93 -18.54
CA PRO A 169 34.04 -16.25 -18.08
C PRO A 169 33.48 -17.09 -19.21
N ASP A 170 33.44 -18.40 -19.03
CA ASP A 170 32.75 -19.30 -19.95
C ASP A 170 31.22 -19.17 -19.85
N SER A 171 30.47 -19.92 -20.66
CA SER A 171 29.01 -19.87 -20.70
C SER A 171 28.33 -20.31 -19.39
N ALA A 172 29.04 -21.04 -18.53
CA ALA A 172 28.59 -21.43 -17.20
C ALA A 172 29.02 -20.42 -16.11
N GLY A 173 29.65 -19.32 -16.51
CA GLY A 173 30.17 -18.28 -15.63
C GLY A 173 31.52 -18.61 -15.00
N LYS A 174 32.20 -19.69 -15.40
CA LYS A 174 33.48 -20.07 -14.81
C LYS A 174 34.59 -19.13 -15.29
N PHE A 175 35.37 -18.60 -14.36
CA PHE A 175 36.45 -17.66 -14.67
C PHE A 175 37.80 -18.02 -14.04
N GLY A 176 37.85 -19.02 -13.16
CA GLY A 176 39.08 -19.39 -12.48
C GLY A 176 39.06 -20.83 -11.97
N THR A 177 40.26 -21.38 -11.79
CA THR A 177 40.43 -22.71 -11.19
C THR A 177 41.71 -22.78 -10.37
N TRP A 178 41.69 -23.55 -9.29
CA TRP A 178 42.87 -23.92 -8.52
C TRP A 178 42.99 -25.44 -8.48
N SER A 179 44.18 -25.93 -8.82
CA SER A 179 44.51 -27.35 -8.77
C SER A 179 44.36 -27.94 -7.37
N ALA A 180 44.11 -29.25 -7.31
CA ALA A 180 44.20 -29.97 -6.06
C ALA A 180 45.66 -29.96 -5.58
N SER A 181 45.91 -29.38 -4.40
CA SER A 181 47.28 -29.15 -3.89
C SER A 181 47.25 -28.88 -2.39
N GLN A 182 48.36 -29.16 -1.71
CA GLN A 182 48.57 -28.68 -0.36
C GLN A 182 48.75 -27.17 -0.36
N ARG A 183 48.11 -26.49 0.57
CA ARG A 183 48.09 -25.03 0.74
C ARG A 183 48.40 -24.69 2.19
N SER A 184 49.08 -23.56 2.36
CA SER A 184 49.30 -22.98 3.69
C SER A 184 48.08 -22.13 4.10
N GLY A 185 47.94 -21.78 5.37
CA GLY A 185 46.93 -20.82 5.84
C GLY A 185 45.50 -21.37 5.98
N GLY A 186 44.62 -20.57 6.57
CA GLY A 186 43.31 -21.02 7.05
C GLY A 186 42.13 -20.74 6.13
N TRP A 187 42.31 -20.05 5.00
CA TRP A 187 41.19 -19.56 4.20
C TRP A 187 41.61 -19.15 2.77
N PHE A 188 40.60 -18.92 1.94
CA PHE A 188 40.71 -18.40 0.57
C PHE A 188 39.54 -17.46 0.25
N GLU A 189 39.83 -16.28 -0.30
CA GLU A 189 38.84 -15.25 -0.63
C GLU A 189 38.91 -14.86 -2.11
N VAL A 190 37.75 -14.53 -2.64
CA VAL A 190 37.56 -14.07 -4.01
C VAL A 190 36.63 -12.87 -4.02
N ARG A 191 37.05 -11.80 -4.69
CA ARG A 191 36.22 -10.65 -5.06
C ARG A 191 36.18 -10.55 -6.58
N ILE A 192 35.01 -10.28 -7.15
CA ILE A 192 34.87 -9.96 -8.56
C ILE A 192 34.24 -8.59 -8.75
N GLU A 193 34.56 -7.96 -9.87
CA GLU A 193 33.92 -6.75 -10.34
C GLU A 193 33.50 -6.94 -11.80
N VAL A 194 32.22 -7.18 -12.00
CA VAL A 194 31.58 -7.48 -13.27
C VAL A 194 31.23 -6.19 -14.00
N ASN A 195 31.47 -6.14 -15.30
CA ASN A 195 31.10 -5.05 -16.19
C ASN A 195 30.19 -5.61 -17.29
N TYR A 196 29.00 -5.01 -17.46
CA TYR A 196 28.08 -5.37 -18.54
C TYR A 196 27.24 -4.15 -18.94
N ARG A 197 27.22 -3.81 -20.24
CA ARG A 197 26.44 -2.70 -20.80
C ARG A 197 26.60 -1.36 -20.05
N GLY A 198 27.82 -1.07 -19.60
CA GLY A 198 28.13 0.16 -18.86
C GLY A 198 27.77 0.13 -17.37
N LEU A 199 27.13 -0.94 -16.88
CA LEU A 199 26.88 -1.16 -15.46
C LEU A 199 28.00 -1.98 -14.82
N ARG A 200 28.20 -1.77 -13.51
CA ARG A 200 29.17 -2.49 -12.69
C ARG A 200 28.48 -3.14 -11.50
N ALA A 201 28.85 -4.38 -11.21
CA ALA A 201 28.42 -5.10 -10.01
C ALA A 201 29.61 -5.78 -9.35
N SER A 202 29.67 -5.75 -8.02
CA SER A 202 30.74 -6.43 -7.27
C SER A 202 30.19 -7.55 -6.42
N ALA A 203 30.90 -8.67 -6.36
CA ALA A 203 30.56 -9.79 -5.51
C ALA A 203 31.80 -10.31 -4.76
N PHE A 204 31.57 -10.98 -3.64
CA PHE A 204 32.63 -11.52 -2.79
C PHE A 204 32.21 -12.88 -2.25
N THR A 205 33.18 -13.77 -2.07
CA THR A 205 33.00 -15.06 -1.41
C THR A 205 34.26 -15.44 -0.65
N HIS A 206 34.06 -16.24 0.39
CA HIS A 206 35.08 -16.72 1.31
C HIS A 206 34.95 -18.23 1.47
N LEU A 207 36.08 -18.92 1.61
CA LEU A 207 36.16 -20.35 1.87
C LEU A 207 37.17 -20.61 2.99
N ASP A 208 36.70 -21.18 4.09
CA ASP A 208 37.57 -21.61 5.18
C ASP A 208 38.21 -22.97 4.91
N ASN A 209 39.41 -23.16 5.47
CA ASN A 209 40.04 -24.46 5.61
C ASN A 209 39.41 -25.20 6.78
N VAL A 210 38.57 -26.19 6.50
CA VAL A 210 37.94 -26.99 7.55
C VAL A 210 38.89 -28.10 8.01
N ASN A 211 39.18 -28.16 9.31
CA ASN A 211 39.97 -29.25 9.87
C ASN A 211 39.03 -30.34 10.41
N ASP A 212 39.16 -31.57 9.91
CA ASP A 212 38.31 -32.71 10.29
C ASP A 212 38.71 -33.31 11.66
N GLY A 213 39.69 -32.70 12.34
CA GLY A 213 40.23 -33.19 13.61
C GLY A 213 41.27 -34.30 13.42
N GLU A 214 41.93 -34.69 14.52
CA GLU A 214 42.81 -35.86 14.49
C GLU A 214 41.97 -37.11 14.21
N GLN A 215 42.46 -37.96 13.30
CA GLN A 215 41.89 -39.29 13.14
C GLN A 215 41.92 -39.99 14.50
N GLY A 216 40.76 -40.50 14.95
CA GLY A 216 40.67 -41.20 16.21
C GLY A 216 41.67 -42.36 16.28
N ARG A 217 42.09 -42.73 17.51
CA ARG A 217 42.98 -43.87 17.71
C ARG A 217 42.43 -45.08 16.96
N SER A 218 43.29 -45.76 16.19
CA SER A 218 42.96 -47.04 15.59
C SER A 218 42.39 -47.95 16.68
N GLY A 219 41.26 -48.60 16.39
CA GLY A 219 40.73 -49.63 17.28
C GLY A 219 41.78 -50.71 17.55
N VAL A 220 41.70 -51.37 18.70
CA VAL A 220 42.52 -52.56 18.94
C VAL A 220 42.23 -53.59 17.84
N PRO A 221 43.25 -54.24 17.24
CA PRO A 221 43.00 -55.39 16.39
C PRO A 221 42.12 -56.38 17.14
N GLY A 222 41.04 -56.88 16.52
CA GLY A 222 40.18 -57.88 17.14
C GLY A 222 41.03 -59.08 17.56
N GLN A 223 40.89 -59.55 18.81
CA GLN A 223 41.53 -60.80 19.21
C GLN A 223 40.83 -61.93 18.44
N ASN A 224 41.58 -62.56 17.54
CA ASN A 224 41.15 -63.72 16.77
C ASN A 224 40.86 -64.86 17.75
N ILE A 225 39.60 -65.04 18.12
CA ILE A 225 39.04 -66.13 18.94
C ILE A 225 39.61 -66.23 20.38
N VAL A 226 38.76 -65.98 21.39
CA VAL A 226 39.10 -66.16 22.81
C VAL A 226 38.33 -67.32 23.42
N ASN A 227 38.95 -68.05 24.34
CA ASN A 227 38.28 -69.07 25.15
C ASN A 227 37.29 -68.40 26.13
N GLN A 228 36.05 -68.90 26.20
CA GLN A 228 35.03 -68.40 27.13
C GLN A 228 35.36 -68.69 28.62
N ASN A 229 36.24 -69.65 28.89
CA ASN A 229 36.78 -69.91 30.21
C ASN A 229 38.08 -69.09 30.41
N GLY A 230 37.95 -67.87 30.91
CA GLY A 230 39.10 -67.02 31.30
C GLY A 230 39.63 -66.05 30.23
N SER A 231 38.99 -65.95 29.06
CA SER A 231 39.30 -64.98 28.00
C SER A 231 40.72 -65.09 27.43
N GLN A 232 41.33 -66.27 27.48
CA GLN A 232 42.64 -66.52 26.89
C GLN A 232 42.54 -66.56 25.36
N ALA A 233 43.44 -65.85 24.66
CA ALA A 233 43.50 -65.85 23.20
C ALA A 233 43.89 -67.25 22.68
N LEU A 234 43.24 -67.68 21.59
CA LEU A 234 43.51 -68.94 20.91
C LEU A 234 44.08 -68.67 19.52
N ASN A 235 45.05 -69.49 19.10
CA ASN A 235 45.52 -69.52 17.73
C ASN A 235 44.54 -70.31 16.86
N TYR A 236 44.56 -70.06 15.56
CA TYR A 236 43.80 -70.85 14.58
C TYR A 236 44.75 -71.51 13.60
N TRP A 237 44.57 -72.82 13.39
CA TRP A 237 45.30 -73.61 12.41
C TRP A 237 44.30 -74.38 11.55
N ALA A 238 44.53 -74.46 10.25
CA ALA A 238 43.72 -75.26 9.34
C ALA A 238 44.58 -76.08 8.38
N GLY A 239 44.20 -77.33 8.13
CA GLY A 239 44.95 -78.23 7.26
C GLY A 239 44.30 -79.60 7.06
N THR A 240 44.94 -80.45 6.26
CA THR A 240 44.50 -81.84 6.03
C THR A 240 44.82 -82.74 7.22
N GLN A 241 44.19 -83.93 7.27
CA GLN A 241 44.46 -84.93 8.31
C GLN A 241 45.95 -85.33 8.37
N GLU A 242 46.59 -85.57 7.23
CA GLU A 242 48.02 -85.90 7.16
C GLU A 242 48.90 -84.80 7.75
N GLN A 243 48.58 -83.54 7.44
CA GLN A 243 49.30 -82.39 7.98
C GLN A 243 49.06 -82.20 9.48
N TYR A 244 47.84 -82.47 9.95
CA TYR A 244 47.56 -82.44 11.38
C TYR A 244 48.39 -83.50 12.09
N ASP A 245 48.34 -84.75 11.63
CA ASP A 245 49.03 -85.88 12.26
C ASP A 245 50.56 -85.71 12.27
N ALA A 246 51.13 -85.04 11.27
CA ALA A 246 52.55 -84.70 11.21
C ALA A 246 53.03 -83.69 12.29
N ILE A 247 52.11 -82.98 12.96
CA ILE A 247 52.48 -82.05 14.05
C ILE A 247 52.84 -82.88 15.30
N THR A 248 54.12 -82.90 15.67
CA THR A 248 54.63 -83.74 16.77
C THR A 248 54.05 -83.41 18.14
N THR A 249 53.76 -82.13 18.40
CA THR A 249 53.19 -81.65 19.68
C THR A 249 52.06 -80.67 19.39
N LYS A 250 50.86 -80.94 19.87
CA LYS A 250 49.71 -80.04 19.71
C LYS A 250 49.72 -78.96 20.78
N ASP A 251 49.44 -77.73 20.39
CA ASP A 251 49.30 -76.60 21.31
C ASP A 251 47.86 -76.59 21.88
N PRO A 252 47.67 -76.69 23.21
CA PRO A 252 46.36 -76.60 23.85
C PRO A 252 45.62 -75.27 23.60
N HIS A 253 46.34 -74.23 23.17
CA HIS A 253 45.77 -72.91 22.88
C HIS A 253 45.55 -72.69 21.39
N THR A 254 45.49 -73.74 20.57
CA THR A 254 45.21 -73.66 19.14
C THR A 254 43.94 -74.44 18.78
N ILE A 255 43.03 -73.80 18.05
CA ILE A 255 41.91 -74.48 17.39
C ILE A 255 42.43 -75.04 16.08
N TYR A 256 42.39 -76.36 15.94
CA TYR A 256 42.77 -77.07 14.72
C TYR A 256 41.51 -77.43 13.91
N ASP A 257 41.31 -76.75 12.78
CA ASP A 257 40.27 -77.07 11.80
C ASP A 257 40.82 -78.04 10.75
N ILE A 258 40.45 -79.31 10.86
CA ILE A 258 40.95 -80.38 9.99
C ILE A 258 39.90 -80.69 8.93
N PHE A 259 40.18 -80.31 7.69
CA PHE A 259 39.29 -80.64 6.58
C PHE A 259 39.62 -82.01 5.98
N LYS A 260 38.56 -82.73 5.60
CA LYS A 260 38.59 -84.09 5.02
C LYS A 260 38.69 -84.06 3.51
#